data_AF-A0A4P9XF42-F1
#
_entry.id   AF-A0A4P9XF42-F1
#
_cell.length_a   1.000
_cell.length_b   1.000
_cell.length_c   1.000
_cell.angle_alpha   90.00
_cell.angle_beta   90.00
_cell.angle_gamma   90.00
#
_symmetry.space_group_name_H-M   'P 1'
#
loop_
_entity.id
_entity.type
_entity.pdbx_description
1 polymer ?
#
loop_
_entity_poly.entity_id
_entity_poly.type
_entity_poly.pdbx_seq_one_letter_code
_entity_poly.pdbx_strand_id
1 'polypeptide(L)'
;PHRLVSPWTDTTCAEDLDPIVRAGINDPKDRGFLLKLDADLAVFLAAPQQIRIEYPGLNSYQRLMVHRTAQRFGLAHVVDAHRRAVMLFKT
;
A
#
# COMPACT_ATOMS: atom_id res chain seq x y z
N PRO A 1 2.77 41.05 -1.96
CA PRO A 1 1.47 40.31 -1.94
C PRO A 1 1.61 39.00 -1.17
N HIS A 2 1.24 39.06 0.11
CA HIS A 2 1.45 38.04 1.13
C HIS A 2 0.35 36.99 1.00
N ARG A 3 0.71 35.72 0.73
CA ARG A 3 -0.24 34.61 0.64
C ARG A 3 -0.60 34.18 2.05
N LEU A 4 -1.79 34.56 2.49
CA LEU A 4 -2.39 34.11 3.74
C LEU A 4 -2.64 32.60 3.62
N VAL A 5 -1.86 31.81 4.36
CA VAL A 5 -2.14 30.39 4.60
C VAL A 5 -3.07 30.33 5.80
N SER A 6 -4.30 29.86 5.59
CA SER A 6 -5.30 29.75 6.64
C SER A 6 -4.87 28.71 7.70
N PRO A 7 -5.11 28.93 9.00
CA PRO A 7 -4.58 28.07 10.07
C PRO A 7 -5.35 26.76 10.34
N TRP A 8 -6.40 26.47 9.58
CA TRP A 8 -7.27 25.29 9.83
C TRP A 8 -7.76 24.67 8.53
N THR A 9 -6.84 24.14 7.73
CA THR A 9 -7.16 23.03 6.85
C THR A 9 -6.25 21.90 7.27
N ASP A 10 -6.80 20.98 8.08
CA ASP A 10 -6.25 19.67 8.39
C ASP A 10 -6.26 18.79 7.11
N THR A 11 -5.62 19.29 6.05
CA THR A 11 -5.56 18.66 4.71
C THR A 11 -4.17 18.11 4.42
N THR A 12 -3.29 18.06 5.41
CA THR A 12 -1.94 17.50 5.24
C THR A 12 -1.92 15.97 5.17
N CYS A 13 -3.04 15.29 5.45
CA CYS A 13 -3.06 13.82 5.43
C CYS A 13 -3.46 13.20 4.07
N ALA A 14 -4.12 13.96 3.19
CA ALA A 14 -4.66 13.42 1.94
C ALA A 14 -3.77 13.69 0.71
N GLU A 15 -2.91 14.71 0.74
CA GLU A 15 -2.09 15.07 -0.43
C GLU A 15 -0.94 14.08 -0.69
N ASP A 16 -0.40 13.42 0.35
CA ASP A 16 0.71 12.46 0.24
C ASP A 16 0.28 10.99 -0.01
N LEU A 17 -0.97 10.74 -0.36
CA LEU A 17 -1.40 9.40 -0.78
C LEU A 17 -0.98 9.14 -2.23
N ASP A 18 -0.22 8.05 -2.47
CA ASP A 18 0.18 7.61 -3.80
C ASP A 18 -1.07 7.56 -4.72
N PRO A 19 -1.01 8.13 -5.94
CA PRO A 19 -2.17 8.24 -6.82
C PRO A 19 -2.80 6.89 -7.16
N ILE A 20 -2.02 5.80 -7.14
CA ILE A 20 -2.52 4.44 -7.39
C ILE A 20 -3.34 3.94 -6.20
N VAL A 21 -2.85 4.15 -4.98
CA VAL A 21 -3.57 3.82 -3.75
C VAL A 21 -4.86 4.63 -3.68
N ARG A 22 -4.78 5.94 -3.98
CA ARG A 22 -5.95 6.83 -4.01
C ARG A 22 -6.99 6.40 -5.04
N ALA A 23 -6.57 6.05 -6.25
CA ALA A 23 -7.47 5.54 -7.29
C ALA A 23 -8.14 4.23 -6.85
N GLY A 24 -7.38 3.31 -6.23
CA GLY A 24 -7.90 2.04 -5.72
C GLY A 24 -8.95 2.19 -4.61
N ILE A 25 -8.84 3.19 -3.73
CA ILE A 25 -9.86 3.47 -2.71
C ILE A 25 -11.18 3.93 -3.35
N ASN A 26 -11.10 4.66 -4.47
CA ASN A 26 -12.26 5.21 -5.17
C ASN A 26 -12.95 4.19 -6.09
N ASP A 27 -12.25 3.15 -6.55
CA ASP A 27 -12.85 2.06 -7.33
C ASP A 27 -13.41 0.96 -6.39
N PRO A 28 -14.73 0.70 -6.38
CA PRO A 28 -15.32 -0.32 -5.50
C PRO A 28 -14.80 -1.74 -5.75
N LYS A 29 -14.29 -2.05 -6.96
CA LYS A 29 -13.70 -3.36 -7.29
C LYS A 29 -12.33 -3.53 -6.63
N ASP A 30 -11.51 -2.49 -6.67
CA ASP A 30 -10.14 -2.52 -6.15
C ASP A 30 -10.05 -2.16 -4.67
N ARG A 31 -11.04 -1.42 -4.16
CA ARG A 31 -11.14 -1.03 -2.74
C ARG A 31 -11.12 -2.24 -1.81
N GLY A 32 -11.82 -3.32 -2.17
CA GLY A 32 -11.84 -4.54 -1.36
C GLY A 32 -10.45 -5.18 -1.23
N PHE A 33 -9.68 -5.21 -2.32
CA PHE A 33 -8.31 -5.71 -2.31
C PHE A 33 -7.39 -4.82 -1.47
N LEU A 34 -7.50 -3.50 -1.65
CA LEU A 34 -6.64 -2.55 -0.96
C LEU A 34 -6.89 -2.51 0.55
N LEU A 35 -8.16 -2.55 0.98
CA LEU A 35 -8.51 -2.65 2.40
C LEU A 35 -8.00 -3.94 3.03
N LYS A 36 -8.09 -5.06 2.30
CA LYS A 36 -7.55 -6.33 2.74
C LYS A 36 -6.02 -6.28 2.86
N LEU A 37 -5.35 -5.70 1.86
CA LEU A 37 -3.90 -5.52 1.86
C LEU A 37 -3.45 -4.69 3.08
N ASP A 38 -4.13 -3.59 3.36
CA ASP A 38 -3.82 -2.72 4.51
C ASP A 38 -3.97 -3.46 5.85
N ALA A 39 -5.07 -4.21 6.02
CA ALA A 39 -5.30 -5.03 7.20
C ALA A 39 -4.25 -6.16 7.33
N ASP A 40 -3.94 -6.87 6.25
CA ASP A 40 -2.93 -7.93 6.22
C ASP A 40 -1.54 -7.37 6.58
N LEU A 41 -1.21 -6.17 6.11
CA LEU A 41 0.04 -5.48 6.45
C LEU A 41 0.08 -5.02 7.91
N ALA A 42 -1.02 -4.51 8.46
CA ALA A 42 -1.10 -4.13 9.87
C ALA A 42 -0.85 -5.34 10.79
N VAL A 43 -1.47 -6.49 10.48
CA VAL A 43 -1.24 -7.75 11.19
C VAL A 43 0.20 -8.24 11.01
N PHE A 44 0.71 -8.20 9.77
CA PHE A 44 2.07 -8.59 9.47
C PHE A 44 3.08 -7.77 10.28
N LEU A 45 2.95 -6.44 10.32
CA LEU A 45 3.83 -5.55 11.09
C LEU A 45 3.76 -5.85 12.59
N ALA A 46 2.56 -6.10 13.13
CA ALA A 46 2.35 -6.43 14.54
C ALA A 46 2.91 -7.81 14.95
N ALA A 47 3.13 -8.73 14.01
CA ALA A 47 3.63 -10.08 14.29
C ALA A 47 5.17 -10.18 14.14
N PRO A 48 5.98 -10.07 15.21
CA PRO A 48 7.45 -10.04 15.10
C PRO A 48 8.05 -11.35 14.57
N GLN A 49 7.38 -12.49 14.80
CA GLN A 49 7.80 -13.80 14.30
C GLN A 49 7.61 -13.95 12.79
N GLN A 50 6.77 -13.10 12.18
CA GLN A 50 6.49 -13.18 10.75
C GLN A 50 7.47 -12.31 9.97
N ILE A 51 8.41 -12.98 9.29
CA ILE A 51 9.48 -12.34 8.52
C ILE A 51 9.07 -11.97 7.09
N ARG A 52 8.05 -12.65 6.55
CA ARG A 52 7.54 -12.42 5.19
C ARG A 52 6.05 -12.71 5.05
N ILE A 53 5.43 -12.08 4.06
CA ILE A 53 4.08 -12.38 3.58
C ILE A 53 4.11 -12.53 2.06
N GLU A 54 3.34 -13.48 1.53
CA GLU A 54 3.30 -13.78 0.09
C GLU A 54 1.88 -13.61 -0.45
N TYR A 55 1.77 -12.92 -1.58
CA TYR A 55 0.52 -12.73 -2.32
C TYR A 55 0.61 -13.40 -3.70
N PRO A 56 0.13 -14.66 -3.83
CA PRO A 56 0.10 -15.36 -5.11
C PRO A 56 -1.06 -14.88 -6.00
N GLY A 57 -0.93 -15.08 -7.32
CA GLY A 57 -2.06 -14.91 -8.25
C GLY A 57 -2.48 -13.46 -8.52
N LEU A 58 -1.69 -12.47 -8.09
CA LEU A 58 -2.00 -11.06 -8.34
C LEU A 58 -1.88 -10.72 -9.83
N ASN A 59 -2.86 -9.96 -10.34
CA ASN A 59 -2.78 -9.33 -11.65
C ASN A 59 -1.78 -8.15 -11.64
N SER A 60 -1.42 -7.62 -12.82
CA SER A 60 -0.41 -6.55 -12.94
C SER A 60 -0.76 -5.29 -12.14
N TYR A 61 -2.04 -4.92 -12.07
CA TYR A 61 -2.50 -3.75 -11.33
C TYR A 61 -2.45 -3.98 -9.81
N GLN A 62 -2.92 -5.13 -9.35
CA GLN A 62 -2.82 -5.53 -7.94
C GLN A 62 -1.37 -5.62 -7.46
N ARG A 63 -0.45 -6.13 -8.30
CA ARG A 63 0.98 -6.10 -7.99
C ARG A 63 1.46 -4.68 -7.80
N LEU A 64 1.08 -3.77 -8.71
CA LEU A 64 1.45 -2.36 -8.63
C LEU A 64 0.91 -1.71 -7.34
N MET A 65 -0.32 -2.03 -6.92
CA MET A 65 -0.87 -1.58 -5.64
C MET A 65 -0.03 -2.10 -4.46
N VAL A 66 0.32 -3.38 -4.45
CA VAL A 66 1.18 -3.98 -3.41
C VAL A 66 2.55 -3.30 -3.38
N HIS A 67 3.16 -3.05 -4.54
CA HIS A 67 4.44 -2.34 -4.64
C HIS A 67 4.39 -0.96 -4.01
N ARG A 68 3.39 -0.13 -4.37
CA ARG A 68 3.26 1.23 -3.84
C ARG A 68 2.95 1.24 -2.34
N THR A 69 2.10 0.32 -1.91
CA THR A 69 1.73 0.19 -0.51
C THR A 69 2.93 -0.26 0.33
N ALA A 70 3.69 -1.26 -0.13
CA ALA A 70 4.92 -1.72 0.53
C ALA A 70 5.97 -0.61 0.66
N GLN A 71 6.16 0.21 -0.38
CA GLN A 71 7.06 1.37 -0.32
C GLN A 71 6.63 2.38 0.75
N ARG A 72 5.33 2.63 0.90
CA ARG A 72 4.79 3.53 1.93
C ARG A 72 5.08 3.03 3.34
N PHE A 73 5.01 1.73 3.57
CA PHE A 73 5.33 1.11 4.86
C PHE A 73 6.83 0.82 5.06
N GLY A 74 7.69 1.17 4.10
CA GLY A 74 9.13 0.89 4.17
C GLY A 74 9.47 -0.60 4.10
N LEU A 75 8.61 -1.41 3.47
CA LEU A 75 8.80 -2.86 3.32
C LEU A 75 9.56 -3.18 2.03
N ALA A 76 10.55 -4.06 2.14
CA ALA A 76 11.20 -4.66 0.98
C ALA A 76 10.23 -5.62 0.26
N HIS A 77 10.32 -5.69 -1.06
CA HIS A 77 9.41 -6.51 -1.86
C HIS A 77 10.12 -7.17 -3.04
N VAL A 78 9.73 -8.40 -3.35
CA VAL A 78 10.28 -9.21 -4.44
C VAL A 78 9.13 -9.79 -5.26
N VAL A 79 9.25 -9.72 -6.58
CA VAL A 79 8.31 -10.39 -7.50
C VAL A 79 8.92 -11.72 -7.92
N ASP A 80 8.25 -12.82 -7.59
CA ASP A 80 8.58 -14.13 -8.12
C ASP A 80 7.85 -14.33 -9.46
N ALA A 81 8.61 -14.24 -10.55
CA ALA A 81 8.09 -14.46 -11.90
C ALA A 81 7.62 -15.90 -12.14
N HIS A 82 8.28 -16.89 -11.51
CA HIS A 82 7.93 -18.30 -11.65
C HIS A 82 6.64 -18.64 -10.90
N ARG A 83 6.48 -18.14 -9.67
CA ARG A 83 5.29 -18.37 -8.83
C ARG A 83 4.16 -17.37 -9.07
N ARG A 84 4.40 -16.35 -9.91
CA ARG A 84 3.47 -15.23 -10.16
C ARG A 84 3.00 -14.58 -8.86
N ALA A 85 3.89 -14.47 -7.88
CA ALA A 85 3.62 -14.01 -6.53
C ALA A 85 4.45 -12.77 -6.17
N VAL A 86 3.94 -11.95 -5.25
CA VAL A 86 4.68 -10.84 -4.65
C VAL A 86 4.95 -11.17 -3.20
N MET A 87 6.22 -11.14 -2.81
CA MET A 87 6.67 -11.37 -1.44
C MET A 87 7.08 -10.04 -0.82
N LEU A 88 6.61 -9.78 0.40
CA LEU A 88 7.01 -8.62 1.21
C LEU A 88 7.82 -9.07 2.42
N PHE A 89 8.80 -8.26 2.79
CA PHE A 89 9.73 -8.49 3.90
C PHE A 89 9.81 -7.24 4.77
N LYS A 90 9.99 -7.44 6.08
CA LYS A 90 10.30 -6.34 7.00
C LYS A 90 11.75 -5.90 6.80
N THR A 91 11.97 -4.60 6.84
CA THR A 91 13.30 -3.97 6.69
C THR A 91 13.82 -3.51 8.05
#